data_AF-A0A061M1D9-F1
#
_entry.id   AF-A0A061M1D9-F1
#
_cell.length_a   1.000
_cell.length_b   1.000
_cell.length_c   1.000
_cell.angle_alpha   90.00
_cell.angle_beta   90.00
_cell.angle_gamma   90.00
#
_symmetry.space_group_name_H-M   'P 1'
#
loop_
_entity.id
_entity.type
_entity.pdbx_description
1 polymer ?
#
loop_
_entity_poly.entity_id
_entity_poly.type
_entity_poly.pdbx_seq_one_letter_code
_entity_poly.pdbx_strand_id
1 'polypeptide(L)'
;MPARDRLAYEQAERVRTSQLPAGKRTPPAGVDAHPRDRSAQAKPWIVVGIVAVLAIIASIVILNLARGSEQAPQPTAQPTTQAPTTTSPTTPADDDDDDSDAEQPEGPPAVDVGATYDMAIGPWDATSQISQRFGSISFNIPDGTNLVLTSDLLNSFPESCAAMRQGWGATKTGAGYEVLKPAERCAEAPELYDEVWGLVDAWVKTIR
;
A
#
# COMPACT_ATOMS: atom_id res chain seq x y z
N MET A 1 -2.53 64.87 -15.05
CA MET A 1 -2.97 63.46 -15.12
C MET A 1 -3.71 63.11 -13.85
N PRO A 2 -4.94 62.59 -13.93
CA PRO A 2 -5.72 62.22 -12.75
C PRO A 2 -5.13 60.97 -12.06
N ALA A 3 -5.20 60.94 -10.73
CA ALA A 3 -4.50 59.96 -9.87
C ALA A 3 -4.85 58.48 -10.15
N ARG A 4 -5.97 58.21 -10.82
CA ARG A 4 -6.39 56.86 -11.21
C ARG A 4 -5.53 56.27 -12.33
N ASP A 5 -5.02 57.10 -13.23
CA ASP A 5 -4.19 56.62 -14.35
C ASP A 5 -2.79 56.22 -13.87
N ARG A 6 -2.34 56.77 -12.74
CA ARG A 6 -1.03 56.49 -12.16
C ARG A 6 -0.95 55.08 -11.55
N LEU A 7 -2.03 54.62 -10.93
CA LEU A 7 -2.12 53.27 -10.36
C LEU A 7 -2.20 52.18 -11.44
N ALA A 8 -2.90 52.46 -12.54
CA ALA A 8 -2.97 51.55 -13.67
C ALA A 8 -1.60 51.35 -14.34
N TYR A 9 -0.80 52.43 -14.44
CA TYR A 9 0.54 52.37 -15.01
C TYR A 9 1.52 51.56 -14.14
N GLU A 10 1.47 51.75 -12.82
CA GLU A 10 2.34 51.00 -11.89
C GLU A 10 1.99 49.50 -11.83
N GLN A 11 0.71 49.13 -11.96
CA GLN A 11 0.33 47.72 -12.02
C GLN A 11 0.71 47.06 -13.36
N ALA A 12 0.62 47.78 -14.48
CA ALA A 12 1.04 47.26 -15.78
C ALA A 12 2.56 46.97 -15.85
N GLU A 13 3.37 47.75 -15.13
CA GLU A 13 4.83 47.56 -15.12
C GLU A 13 5.27 46.36 -14.27
N ARG A 14 4.58 46.06 -13.16
CA ARG A 14 4.84 44.85 -12.35
C ARG A 14 4.48 43.54 -13.04
N VAL A 15 3.40 43.53 -13.84
CA VAL A 15 3.02 42.33 -14.60
C VAL A 15 4.00 42.05 -15.75
N ARG A 16 4.59 43.10 -16.35
CA ARG A 16 5.55 42.94 -17.45
C ARG A 16 6.92 42.42 -17.00
N THR A 17 7.31 42.68 -15.75
CA THR A 17 8.59 42.24 -15.19
C THR A 17 8.56 40.81 -14.63
N SER A 18 7.38 40.26 -14.30
CA SER A 18 7.24 38.87 -13.85
C SER A 18 7.12 37.84 -14.98
N GLN A 19 6.84 38.26 -16.22
CA GLN A 19 6.74 37.37 -17.38
C GLN A 19 8.03 37.24 -18.20
N LEU A 20 9.16 37.82 -17.75
CA LEU A 20 10.44 37.59 -18.39
C LEU A 20 11.01 36.23 -17.90
N PRO A 21 11.13 35.20 -18.77
CA PRO A 21 11.71 33.94 -18.38
C PRO A 21 13.15 34.16 -17.91
N ALA A 22 13.51 33.55 -16.78
CA ALA A 22 14.84 33.56 -16.18
C ALA A 22 15.87 32.75 -17.01
N GLY A 23 15.94 32.99 -18.32
CA GLY A 23 16.75 32.27 -19.28
C GLY A 23 17.60 33.20 -20.13
N LYS A 24 18.56 33.89 -19.51
CA LYS A 24 19.80 34.42 -20.14
C LYS A 24 20.62 35.21 -19.11
N ARG A 25 21.21 34.50 -18.16
CA ARG A 25 22.45 34.96 -17.51
C ARG A 25 23.55 34.01 -17.97
N THR A 26 24.26 34.42 -19.01
CA THR A 26 25.47 33.75 -19.50
C THR A 26 26.63 34.17 -18.59
N PRO A 27 27.26 33.26 -17.82
CA PRO A 27 28.55 33.55 -17.21
C PRO A 27 29.66 33.52 -18.28
N PRO A 28 30.74 34.32 -18.13
CA PRO A 28 31.81 34.40 -19.11
C PRO A 28 32.61 33.09 -19.21
N ALA A 29 33.02 32.80 -20.44
CA ALA A 29 33.81 31.63 -20.82
C ALA A 29 35.23 31.67 -20.26
N GLY A 30 35.72 30.48 -19.91
CA GLY A 30 37.12 30.19 -19.57
C GLY A 30 37.22 29.53 -18.20
N VAL A 31 37.26 28.19 -18.14
CA VAL A 31 38.47 27.35 -18.06
C VAL A 31 38.04 25.88 -18.28
N ASP A 32 38.74 25.16 -19.15
CA ASP A 32 38.89 23.69 -19.24
C ASP A 32 37.71 22.78 -18.86
N ALA A 33 36.84 22.52 -19.84
CA ALA A 33 35.86 21.44 -19.80
C ALA A 33 36.53 20.09 -20.05
N HIS A 34 37.10 19.47 -19.00
CA HIS A 34 37.14 18.01 -18.93
C HIS A 34 35.74 17.52 -18.52
N PRO A 35 35.09 16.62 -19.29
CA PRO A 35 33.89 15.96 -18.84
C PRO A 35 34.26 14.96 -17.75
N ARG A 36 34.31 15.41 -16.49
CA ARG A 36 34.42 14.50 -15.34
C ARG A 36 33.03 14.02 -14.92
N ASP A 37 32.84 12.74 -15.16
CA ASP A 37 31.87 11.82 -14.58
C ASP A 37 31.25 12.27 -13.25
N ARG A 38 29.99 12.75 -13.31
CA ARG A 38 29.12 12.91 -12.13
C ARG A 38 28.64 11.56 -11.57
N SER A 39 28.96 10.44 -12.21
CA SER A 39 28.58 9.08 -11.78
C SER A 39 29.47 8.53 -10.65
N ALA A 40 30.57 9.19 -10.29
CA ALA A 40 31.52 8.69 -9.30
C ALA A 40 31.29 9.17 -7.86
N GLN A 41 30.43 10.18 -7.62
CA GLN A 41 30.24 10.79 -6.29
C GLN A 41 29.08 10.20 -5.46
N ALA A 42 28.24 9.33 -6.04
CA ALA A 42 27.11 8.71 -5.33
C ALA A 42 27.45 7.37 -4.63
N LYS A 43 28.65 6.82 -4.85
CA LYS A 43 29.06 5.51 -4.30
C LYS A 43 29.25 5.43 -2.76
N PRO A 44 29.70 6.46 -2.03
CA PRO A 44 29.99 6.28 -0.60
C PRO A 44 28.73 6.10 0.26
N TRP A 45 27.62 6.74 -0.08
CA TRP A 45 26.37 6.64 0.70
C TRP A 45 25.70 5.28 0.57
N ILE A 46 25.79 4.64 -0.60
CA ILE A 46 25.24 3.30 -0.85
C ILE A 46 25.98 2.25 0.01
N VAL A 47 27.31 2.37 0.13
CA VAL A 47 28.11 1.45 0.96
C VAL A 47 27.74 1.56 2.43
N VAL A 48 27.51 2.78 2.94
CA VAL A 48 27.06 3.00 4.33
C VAL A 48 25.67 2.39 4.55
N GLY A 49 24.75 2.53 3.59
CA GLY A 49 23.43 1.90 3.64
C GLY A 49 23.51 0.37 3.71
N ILE A 50 24.37 -0.26 2.90
CA ILE A 50 24.55 -1.72 2.89
C ILE A 50 25.10 -2.22 4.23
N VAL A 51 26.09 -1.53 4.81
CA VAL A 51 26.67 -1.93 6.11
C VAL A 51 25.62 -1.83 7.23
N ALA A 52 24.78 -0.80 7.24
CA ALA A 52 23.70 -0.65 8.21
C ALA A 52 22.66 -1.78 8.10
N VAL A 53 22.28 -2.15 6.86
CA VAL A 53 21.35 -3.27 6.62
C VAL A 53 21.93 -4.60 7.11
N LEU A 54 23.21 -4.87 6.84
CA LEU A 54 23.88 -6.09 7.32
C LEU A 54 23.93 -6.17 8.85
N ALA A 55 24.15 -5.05 9.54
CA ALA A 55 24.15 -5.01 11.01
C ALA A 55 22.75 -5.31 11.60
N ILE A 56 21.69 -4.81 10.96
CA ILE A 56 20.30 -5.07 11.39
C ILE A 56 19.98 -6.57 11.22
N ILE A 57 20.30 -7.16 10.06
CA ILE A 57 20.07 -8.59 9.80
C ILE A 57 20.82 -9.45 10.81
N ALA A 58 22.10 -9.16 11.08
CA ALA A 58 22.89 -9.89 12.06
C ALA A 58 22.26 -9.82 13.47
N SER A 59 21.72 -8.67 13.86
CA SER A 59 21.05 -8.50 15.16
C SER A 59 19.78 -9.34 15.29
N ILE A 60 18.96 -9.41 14.23
CA ILE A 60 17.74 -10.23 14.20
C ILE A 60 18.08 -11.72 14.30
N VAL A 61 19.10 -12.17 13.57
CA VAL A 61 19.54 -13.58 13.60
C VAL A 61 20.00 -13.99 14.99
N ILE A 62 20.75 -13.13 15.69
CA ILE A 62 21.19 -13.38 17.08
C ILE A 62 19.99 -13.46 18.04
N LEU A 63 19.00 -12.57 17.89
CA LEU A 63 17.80 -12.55 18.72
C LEU A 63 16.90 -13.77 18.51
N ASN A 64 16.82 -14.28 17.27
CA ASN A 64 16.06 -15.50 16.96
C ASN A 64 16.78 -16.78 17.45
N LEU A 65 18.11 -16.84 17.35
CA LEU A 65 18.89 -17.93 17.92
C LEU A 65 18.81 -17.97 19.45
N ALA A 66 18.73 -16.81 20.12
CA ALA A 66 18.59 -16.75 21.58
C ALA A 66 17.18 -17.10 22.09
N ARG A 67 16.14 -17.09 21.23
CA ARG A 67 14.75 -17.43 21.59
C ARG A 67 14.34 -18.86 21.24
N GLY A 68 15.21 -19.63 20.57
CA GLY A 68 14.89 -20.94 20.01
C GLY A 68 15.25 -22.13 20.90
N SER A 69 14.85 -22.16 22.17
CA SER A 69 14.78 -23.40 22.96
C SER A 69 14.12 -23.16 24.31
N GLU A 70 12.78 -23.19 24.37
CA GLU A 70 12.08 -23.74 25.55
C GLU A 70 10.58 -23.97 25.28
N GLN A 71 10.19 -25.24 25.47
CA GLN A 71 8.85 -25.77 25.80
C GLN A 71 7.74 -25.80 24.73
N ALA A 72 7.64 -26.97 24.09
CA ALA A 72 6.36 -27.54 23.65
C ALA A 72 5.39 -27.71 24.85
N PRO A 73 4.11 -27.33 24.73
CA PRO A 73 3.13 -27.62 25.77
C PRO A 73 2.69 -29.09 25.71
N GLN A 74 2.79 -29.79 26.85
CA GLN A 74 2.19 -31.10 27.07
C GLN A 74 0.65 -30.99 27.16
N PRO A 75 -0.11 -31.99 26.70
CA PRO A 75 -1.57 -32.02 26.85
C PRO A 75 -1.94 -32.52 28.25
N THR A 76 -2.60 -31.68 29.04
CA THR A 76 -3.10 -32.04 30.38
C THR A 76 -4.56 -32.46 30.30
N ALA A 77 -4.88 -33.56 31.01
CA ALA A 77 -6.10 -34.36 30.94
C ALA A 77 -7.42 -33.65 31.29
N GLN A 78 -8.48 -34.12 30.62
CA GLN A 78 -9.89 -33.78 30.84
C GLN A 78 -10.54 -34.78 31.82
N PRO A 79 -11.29 -34.34 32.85
CA PRO A 79 -12.15 -35.24 33.62
C PRO A 79 -13.56 -35.35 33.00
N THR A 80 -13.97 -36.59 32.77
CA THR A 80 -15.33 -37.03 32.36
C THR A 80 -16.38 -36.83 33.45
N THR A 81 -17.62 -36.50 33.08
CA THR A 81 -18.83 -36.80 33.86
C THR A 81 -19.95 -37.24 32.92
N GLN A 82 -20.51 -38.43 33.19
CA GLN A 82 -21.60 -39.08 32.45
C GLN A 82 -22.99 -38.66 32.95
N ALA A 83 -23.98 -38.89 32.09
CA ALA A 83 -25.38 -38.41 32.02
C ALA A 83 -26.35 -38.82 33.15
N PRO A 84 -27.64 -38.42 33.05
CA PRO A 84 -28.60 -39.43 32.60
C PRO A 84 -29.64 -38.97 31.56
N THR A 85 -30.07 -40.00 30.83
CA THR A 85 -30.97 -40.14 29.69
C THR A 85 -32.43 -39.80 29.99
N THR A 86 -33.13 -39.15 29.05
CA THR A 86 -34.60 -39.19 28.92
C THR A 86 -34.98 -39.63 27.51
N THR A 87 -35.87 -40.62 27.43
CA THR A 87 -36.32 -41.35 26.23
C THR A 87 -37.42 -40.63 25.43
N SER A 88 -37.44 -40.91 24.12
CA SER A 88 -38.15 -40.30 22.96
C SER A 88 -39.69 -40.32 22.94
N PRO A 89 -40.36 -39.67 21.94
CA PRO A 89 -40.63 -40.35 20.65
C PRO A 89 -40.53 -39.51 19.33
N THR A 90 -39.85 -40.10 18.33
CA THR A 90 -40.15 -40.26 16.87
C THR A 90 -40.57 -39.09 15.92
N THR A 91 -39.59 -38.67 15.08
CA THR A 91 -39.54 -38.55 13.57
C THR A 91 -40.51 -37.57 12.85
N PRO A 92 -40.06 -36.70 11.91
CA PRO A 92 -39.46 -37.07 10.60
C PRO A 92 -37.98 -36.71 10.42
N ALA A 93 -37.31 -37.49 9.57
CA ALA A 93 -35.97 -37.23 9.04
C ALA A 93 -35.95 -35.90 8.28
N ASP A 94 -34.96 -35.06 8.54
CA ASP A 94 -34.51 -34.00 7.63
C ASP A 94 -33.04 -33.71 7.95
N ASP A 95 -32.27 -33.86 6.88
CA ASP A 95 -30.91 -33.48 6.56
C ASP A 95 -29.75 -33.71 7.55
N ASP A 96 -28.88 -34.60 7.07
CA ASP A 96 -27.43 -34.66 7.30
C ASP A 96 -26.80 -33.35 7.79
N ASP A 97 -25.91 -33.52 8.76
CA ASP A 97 -24.78 -32.65 9.05
C ASP A 97 -24.16 -32.09 7.76
N ASP A 98 -24.58 -30.89 7.36
CA ASP A 98 -23.84 -30.04 6.45
C ASP A 98 -22.69 -29.42 7.26
N ASP A 99 -21.68 -30.25 7.52
CA ASP A 99 -20.31 -29.84 7.80
C ASP A 99 -19.74 -29.27 6.48
N SER A 100 -20.33 -28.17 6.00
CA SER A 100 -19.69 -27.33 5.00
C SER A 100 -18.47 -26.71 5.68
N ASP A 101 -17.36 -27.41 5.53
CA ASP A 101 -16.07 -26.80 5.25
C ASP A 101 -16.34 -25.80 4.11
N ALA A 102 -16.72 -24.57 4.49
CA ALA A 102 -17.10 -23.53 3.56
C ALA A 102 -15.86 -23.22 2.74
N GLU A 103 -15.80 -23.83 1.56
CA GLU A 103 -14.78 -23.66 0.54
C GLU A 103 -14.56 -22.15 0.41
N GLN A 104 -13.45 -21.67 0.98
CA GLN A 104 -13.19 -20.24 1.07
C GLN A 104 -13.11 -19.74 -0.38
N PRO A 105 -14.00 -18.84 -0.82
CA PRO A 105 -14.21 -18.59 -2.23
C PRO A 105 -12.89 -18.18 -2.89
N GLU A 106 -12.55 -18.83 -4.01
CA GLU A 106 -11.41 -18.46 -4.84
C GLU A 106 -11.68 -17.12 -5.54
N GLY A 107 -11.52 -16.02 -4.81
CA GLY A 107 -11.79 -14.69 -5.33
C GLY A 107 -11.65 -13.60 -4.27
N PRO A 108 -11.61 -12.33 -4.70
CA PRO A 108 -11.62 -11.20 -3.77
C PRO A 108 -12.89 -11.26 -2.92
N PRO A 109 -12.78 -11.12 -1.59
CA PRO A 109 -13.93 -11.15 -0.71
C PRO A 109 -14.86 -9.98 -1.03
N ALA A 110 -16.16 -10.24 -0.98
CA ALA A 110 -17.16 -9.19 -1.13
C ALA A 110 -17.15 -8.31 0.14
N VAL A 111 -16.75 -7.05 -0.01
CA VAL A 111 -16.64 -6.10 1.10
C VAL A 111 -17.52 -4.89 0.86
N ASP A 112 -18.01 -4.29 1.94
CA ASP A 112 -18.70 -3.00 1.87
C ASP A 112 -17.68 -1.88 1.66
N VAL A 113 -17.71 -1.31 0.46
CA VAL A 113 -16.85 -0.19 0.06
C VAL A 113 -17.25 1.13 0.72
N GLY A 114 -18.46 1.25 1.26
CA GLY A 114 -18.95 2.49 1.84
C GLY A 114 -18.93 3.70 0.89
N ALA A 115 -18.77 4.89 1.45
CA ALA A 115 -18.64 6.11 0.67
C ALA A 115 -17.31 6.14 -0.11
N THR A 116 -17.37 6.57 -1.36
CA THR A 116 -16.20 6.72 -2.24
C THR A 116 -15.96 8.19 -2.60
N TYR A 117 -14.78 8.49 -3.14
CA TYR A 117 -14.47 9.77 -3.77
C TYR A 117 -13.65 9.57 -5.04
N ASP A 118 -13.76 10.53 -5.96
CA ASP A 118 -13.03 10.49 -7.23
C ASP A 118 -11.54 10.77 -6.98
N MET A 119 -10.69 9.88 -7.48
CA MET A 119 -9.23 9.98 -7.47
C MET A 119 -8.71 9.94 -8.89
N ALA A 120 -8.07 11.03 -9.32
CA ALA A 120 -7.43 11.14 -10.62
C ALA A 120 -6.05 10.45 -10.61
N ILE A 121 -5.80 9.60 -11.61
CA ILE A 121 -4.55 8.87 -11.80
C ILE A 121 -3.82 9.48 -13.00
N GLY A 122 -3.17 10.63 -12.76
CA GLY A 122 -2.59 11.48 -13.81
C GLY A 122 -1.69 10.74 -14.81
N PRO A 123 -0.69 9.94 -14.40
CA PRO A 123 0.19 9.23 -15.34
C PRO A 123 -0.52 8.21 -16.22
N TRP A 124 -1.74 7.80 -15.86
CA TRP A 124 -2.55 6.87 -16.64
C TRP A 124 -3.66 7.56 -17.44
N ASP A 125 -3.82 8.88 -17.29
CA ASP A 125 -4.94 9.67 -17.82
C ASP A 125 -6.31 9.04 -17.47
N ALA A 126 -6.42 8.53 -16.25
CA ALA A 126 -7.56 7.76 -15.79
C ALA A 126 -8.17 8.37 -14.52
N THR A 127 -9.43 8.03 -14.27
CA THR A 127 -10.15 8.38 -13.04
C THR A 127 -10.65 7.13 -12.34
N SER A 128 -10.73 7.16 -11.02
CA SER A 128 -11.14 6.02 -10.21
C SER A 128 -11.96 6.48 -9.01
N GLN A 129 -12.72 5.58 -8.39
CA GLN A 129 -13.48 5.84 -7.17
C GLN A 129 -12.92 5.01 -6.03
N ILE A 130 -12.28 5.68 -5.08
CA ILE A 130 -11.64 5.02 -3.96
C ILE A 130 -12.46 5.15 -2.68
N SER A 131 -12.52 4.08 -1.89
CA SER A 131 -13.26 4.05 -0.64
C SER A 131 -12.65 4.97 0.41
N GLN A 132 -13.49 5.68 1.16
CA GLN A 132 -13.06 6.45 2.34
C GLN A 132 -12.55 5.55 3.47
N ARG A 133 -12.83 4.24 3.44
CA ARG A 133 -12.34 3.27 4.44
C ARG A 133 -10.83 3.10 4.43
N PHE A 134 -10.15 3.44 3.32
CA PHE A 134 -8.69 3.46 3.27
C PHE A 134 -8.06 4.53 4.18
N GLY A 135 -8.83 5.53 4.64
CA GLY A 135 -8.32 6.65 5.42
C GLY A 135 -7.53 7.63 4.56
N SER A 136 -6.45 8.20 5.12
CA SER A 136 -5.53 9.03 4.35
C SER A 136 -4.81 8.15 3.34
N ILE A 137 -4.98 8.40 2.04
CA ILE A 137 -4.36 7.62 0.98
C ILE A 137 -3.45 8.47 0.11
N SER A 138 -2.39 7.84 -0.36
CA SER A 138 -1.50 8.35 -1.40
C SER A 138 -1.13 7.20 -2.33
N PHE A 139 -0.64 7.52 -3.53
CA PHE A 139 -0.18 6.53 -4.47
C PHE A 139 1.11 6.96 -5.14
N ASN A 140 1.88 5.97 -5.62
CA ASN A 140 3.05 6.17 -6.45
C ASN A 140 3.05 5.19 -7.62
N ILE A 141 3.63 5.59 -8.75
CA ILE A 141 3.76 4.76 -9.95
C ILE A 141 5.25 4.72 -10.34
N PRO A 142 6.07 3.90 -9.66
CA PRO A 142 7.54 3.97 -9.78
C PRO A 142 8.07 3.57 -11.17
N ASP A 143 7.38 2.72 -11.89
CA ASP A 143 7.78 2.14 -13.18
C ASP A 143 6.86 2.53 -14.34
N GLY A 144 5.85 3.38 -14.09
CA GLY A 144 4.82 3.76 -15.04
C GLY A 144 3.70 2.73 -15.25
N THR A 145 3.84 1.52 -14.69
CA THR A 145 2.92 0.39 -14.93
C THR A 145 2.21 -0.08 -13.67
N ASN A 146 2.89 -0.07 -12.53
CA ASN A 146 2.37 -0.50 -11.25
C ASN A 146 2.08 0.73 -10.38
N LEU A 147 0.83 0.90 -9.99
CA LEU A 147 0.41 1.87 -9.00
C LEU A 147 0.40 1.18 -7.64
N VAL A 148 1.19 1.70 -6.71
CA VAL A 148 1.27 1.23 -5.33
C VAL A 148 0.59 2.24 -4.42
N LEU A 149 -0.37 1.77 -3.64
CA LEU A 149 -1.11 2.53 -2.65
C LEU A 149 -0.34 2.58 -1.33
N THR A 150 -0.54 3.66 -0.60
CA THR A 150 -0.11 3.81 0.80
C THR A 150 -1.25 4.46 1.55
N SER A 151 -1.74 3.82 2.60
CA SER A 151 -2.86 4.35 3.37
C SER A 151 -2.79 4.03 4.86
N ASP A 152 -3.59 4.73 5.66
CA ASP A 152 -3.71 4.48 7.11
C ASP A 152 -4.19 3.06 7.39
N LEU A 153 -5.17 2.56 6.62
CA LEU A 153 -5.64 1.17 6.70
C LEU A 153 -4.51 0.18 6.42
N LEU A 154 -3.69 0.41 5.38
CA LEU A 154 -2.53 -0.44 5.10
C LEU A 154 -1.49 -0.37 6.22
N ASN A 155 -1.31 0.78 6.86
CA ASN A 155 -0.40 0.91 7.99
C ASN A 155 -0.90 0.22 9.26
N SER A 156 -2.18 -0.18 9.32
CA SER A 156 -2.76 -0.87 10.47
C SER A 156 -2.37 -2.35 10.58
N PHE A 157 -1.75 -2.94 9.54
CA PHE A 157 -1.23 -4.31 9.62
C PHE A 157 -0.21 -4.46 10.78
N PRO A 158 -0.24 -5.58 11.52
CA PRO A 158 0.72 -5.84 12.60
C PRO A 158 2.15 -5.93 12.07
N GLU A 159 3.14 -5.72 12.93
CA GLU A 159 4.57 -5.75 12.56
C GLU A 159 5.00 -7.08 11.93
N SER A 160 4.41 -8.20 12.38
CA SER A 160 4.59 -9.53 11.79
C SER A 160 4.20 -9.59 10.31
N CYS A 161 3.32 -8.69 9.87
CA CYS A 161 2.81 -8.57 8.52
C CYS A 161 3.24 -7.25 7.87
N ALA A 162 4.39 -6.69 8.26
CA ALA A 162 4.90 -5.43 7.70
C ALA A 162 5.02 -5.45 6.16
N ALA A 163 5.25 -6.63 5.56
CA ALA A 163 5.24 -6.80 4.11
C ALA A 163 3.89 -6.43 3.46
N MET A 164 2.78 -6.64 4.17
CA MET A 164 1.42 -6.29 3.71
C MET A 164 1.13 -4.79 3.76
N ARG A 165 1.99 -3.98 4.38
CA ARG A 165 1.84 -2.51 4.32
C ARG A 165 2.17 -1.95 2.93
N GLN A 166 2.77 -2.77 2.08
CA GLN A 166 3.20 -2.43 0.72
C GLN A 166 2.65 -3.44 -0.28
N GLY A 167 2.80 -3.14 -1.58
CA GLY A 167 2.43 -4.08 -2.64
C GLY A 167 0.94 -4.19 -2.93
N TRP A 168 0.12 -3.29 -2.37
CA TRP A 168 -1.29 -3.15 -2.74
C TRP A 168 -1.46 -2.06 -3.78
N GLY A 169 -2.32 -2.29 -4.77
CA GLY A 169 -2.73 -1.28 -5.73
C GLY A 169 -3.20 -1.88 -7.05
N ALA A 170 -2.75 -1.31 -8.16
CA ALA A 170 -3.19 -1.69 -9.49
C ALA A 170 -2.02 -1.82 -10.47
N THR A 171 -2.12 -2.75 -11.41
CA THR A 171 -1.19 -2.89 -12.53
C THR A 171 -1.91 -2.58 -13.82
N LYS A 172 -1.36 -1.65 -14.61
CA LYS A 172 -1.88 -1.33 -15.95
C LYS A 172 -1.42 -2.41 -16.93
N THR A 173 -2.38 -3.09 -17.55
CA THR A 173 -2.14 -4.10 -18.58
C THR A 173 -2.57 -3.58 -19.95
N GLY A 174 -2.27 -4.32 -21.02
CA GLY A 174 -2.72 -3.96 -22.37
C GLY A 174 -4.25 -4.01 -22.54
N ALA A 175 -4.95 -4.72 -21.64
CA ALA A 175 -6.41 -4.92 -21.70
C ALA A 175 -7.18 -4.10 -20.65
N GLY A 176 -6.50 -3.47 -19.67
CA GLY A 176 -7.15 -2.72 -18.60
C GLY A 176 -6.27 -2.61 -17.36
N TYR A 177 -6.88 -2.85 -16.20
CA TYR A 177 -6.23 -2.74 -14.90
C TYR A 177 -6.46 -4.03 -14.10
N GLU A 178 -5.41 -4.50 -13.43
CA GLU A 178 -5.43 -5.69 -12.59
C GLU A 178 -5.03 -5.34 -11.16
N VAL A 179 -5.48 -6.14 -10.20
CA VAL A 179 -5.16 -5.93 -8.79
C VAL A 179 -3.72 -6.31 -8.52
N LEU A 180 -2.95 -5.35 -8.01
CA LEU A 180 -1.64 -5.62 -7.43
C LEU A 180 -1.83 -5.94 -5.95
N LYS A 181 -1.42 -7.13 -5.53
CA LYS A 181 -1.47 -7.56 -4.13
C LYS A 181 -0.22 -8.33 -3.72
N PRO A 182 0.13 -8.36 -2.43
CA PRO A 182 1.15 -9.27 -1.91
C PRO A 182 0.78 -10.74 -2.17
N ALA A 183 1.79 -11.55 -2.52
CA ALA A 183 1.61 -12.97 -2.80
C ALA A 183 1.23 -13.78 -1.55
N GLU A 184 1.72 -13.35 -0.39
CA GLU A 184 1.48 -14.02 0.88
C GLU A 184 0.28 -13.38 1.60
N ARG A 185 -0.45 -14.19 2.37
CA ARG A 185 -1.52 -13.71 3.26
C ARG A 185 -0.97 -13.58 4.68
N CYS A 186 -1.36 -12.51 5.38
CA CYS A 186 -1.04 -12.35 6.79
C CYS A 186 -1.86 -13.33 7.65
N ALA A 187 -1.19 -14.27 8.32
CA ALA A 187 -1.87 -15.24 9.20
C ALA A 187 -2.39 -14.61 10.50
N GLU A 188 -1.78 -13.52 10.96
CA GLU A 188 -2.16 -12.86 12.23
C GLU A 188 -3.35 -11.89 12.07
N ALA A 189 -3.57 -11.38 10.86
CA ALA A 189 -4.69 -10.49 10.54
C ALA A 189 -5.35 -10.89 9.20
N PRO A 190 -5.94 -12.10 9.13
CA PRO A 190 -6.53 -12.63 7.90
C PRO A 190 -7.76 -11.83 7.46
N GLU A 191 -8.53 -11.28 8.40
CA GLU A 191 -9.71 -10.44 8.11
C GLU A 191 -9.32 -9.08 7.53
N LEU A 192 -8.26 -8.45 8.05
CA LEU A 192 -7.76 -7.19 7.52
C LEU A 192 -7.19 -7.36 6.11
N TYR A 193 -6.52 -8.49 5.85
CA TYR A 193 -6.07 -8.83 4.49
C TYR A 193 -7.25 -8.93 3.53
N ASP A 194 -8.31 -9.62 3.94
CA ASP A 194 -9.51 -9.80 3.15
C ASP A 194 -10.21 -8.46 2.90
N GLU A 195 -10.37 -7.63 3.94
CA GLU A 195 -10.95 -6.28 3.81
C GLU A 195 -10.17 -5.45 2.79
N VAL A 196 -8.84 -5.38 2.93
CA VAL A 196 -7.98 -4.64 2.01
C VAL A 196 -8.07 -5.19 0.60
N TRP A 197 -8.03 -6.52 0.43
CA TRP A 197 -8.11 -7.13 -0.89
C TRP A 197 -9.43 -6.81 -1.59
N GLY A 198 -10.56 -6.95 -0.88
CA GLY A 198 -11.86 -6.61 -1.43
C GLY A 198 -11.98 -5.12 -1.80
N LEU A 199 -11.42 -4.22 -0.98
CA LEU A 199 -11.47 -2.78 -1.24
C LEU A 199 -10.60 -2.39 -2.44
N VAL A 200 -9.41 -2.99 -2.58
CA VAL A 200 -8.52 -2.74 -3.72
C VAL A 200 -9.13 -3.29 -4.99
N ASP A 201 -9.69 -4.50 -4.96
CA ASP A 201 -10.38 -5.10 -6.11
C ASP A 201 -11.57 -4.25 -6.57
N ALA A 202 -12.41 -3.80 -5.64
CA ALA A 202 -13.52 -2.92 -5.95
C ALA A 202 -13.05 -1.59 -6.56
N TRP A 203 -11.98 -0.99 -6.01
CA TRP A 203 -11.39 0.22 -6.56
C TRP A 203 -10.85 0.02 -7.99
N VAL A 204 -10.10 -1.06 -8.25
CA VAL A 204 -9.54 -1.36 -9.58
C VAL A 204 -10.63 -1.44 -10.65
N LYS A 205 -11.79 -2.01 -10.32
CA LYS A 205 -12.95 -2.11 -11.23
C LYS A 205 -13.57 -0.75 -11.58
N THR A 206 -13.28 0.30 -10.82
CA THR A 206 -13.79 1.65 -11.06
C THR A 206 -12.91 2.48 -11.99
N ILE A 207 -11.69 2.01 -12.29
CA ILE A 207 -10.72 2.77 -13.08
C ILE A 207 -11.22 2.86 -14.53
N ARG A 208 -11.32 4.09 -15.06
CA ARG A 208 -11.76 4.41 -16.42
C ARG A 208 -10.90 5.46 -17.08
#